data_AF-A0A7K0ZMF8-F1
#
_entry.id   AF-A0A7K0ZMF8-F1
#
_cell.length_a   1.000
_cell.length_b   1.000
_cell.length_c   1.000
_cell.angle_alpha   90.00
_cell.angle_beta   90.00
_cell.angle_gamma   90.00
#
_symmetry.space_group_name_H-M   'P 1'
#
loop_
_entity.id
_entity.type
_entity.pdbx_description
1 polymer ?
#
loop_
_entity_poly.entity_id
_entity_poly.type
_entity_poly.pdbx_seq_one_letter_code
_entity_poly.pdbx_strand_id
1 'polypeptide(L)'
;MMFVRRAGAAMVALALLGGVSVVTGQSARAATCDGASAPCAIGDTGPGGGVVFYDAGSVKAWGRYLESAPANWNTDPYWIWCDKGKAGYDEAVKTGTAIGTGAANTKLIIKACGKDSAAGAASAYRGGSLSDWYLPSKLELNQMYVRRTVVGLVDGITGDQTYWSSSQARKRTPTADLPGDEPTGRSRQITPRLRGLAKGVPVSAWAQQLTNGLQQPVAKWGAGGLLVRPVRSF
;
A
#
# COMPACT_ATOMS: atom_id res chain seq x y z
N MET A 1 87.30 36.13 -31.04
CA MET A 1 86.21 37.10 -30.76
C MET A 1 84.92 36.32 -30.53
N MET A 2 84.33 36.48 -29.34
CA MET A 2 82.89 36.65 -29.01
C MET A 2 81.87 36.34 -30.16
N PHE A 3 80.76 35.62 -29.99
CA PHE A 3 79.72 35.73 -28.95
C PHE A 3 78.81 34.48 -28.85
N VAL A 4 78.13 34.43 -27.71
CA VAL A 4 77.20 33.45 -27.09
C VAL A 4 75.82 33.34 -27.77
N ARG A 5 75.12 32.19 -27.56
CA ARG A 5 73.69 32.00 -27.14
C ARG A 5 73.13 30.70 -27.75
N ARG A 6 72.26 29.88 -27.14
CA ARG A 6 71.65 29.69 -25.81
C ARG A 6 70.96 28.31 -25.89
N ALA A 7 70.94 27.56 -24.79
CA ALA A 7 70.14 26.35 -24.66
C ALA A 7 68.64 26.68 -24.51
N GLY A 8 67.76 25.80 -25.03
CA GLY A 8 66.32 25.87 -24.84
C GLY A 8 65.67 24.53 -25.18
N ALA A 9 65.32 23.76 -24.15
CA ALA A 9 64.67 22.46 -24.25
C ALA A 9 63.22 22.59 -24.72
N ALA A 10 62.80 21.75 -25.66
CA ALA A 10 61.40 21.57 -26.02
C ALA A 10 60.75 20.55 -25.07
N MET A 11 59.90 21.03 -24.16
CA MET A 11 59.00 20.18 -23.38
C MET A 11 57.64 20.17 -24.09
N VAL A 12 57.28 19.00 -24.63
CA VAL A 12 55.94 18.71 -25.15
C VAL A 12 54.99 18.59 -23.96
N ALA A 13 54.13 19.59 -23.77
CA ALA A 13 53.05 19.51 -22.80
C ALA A 13 51.88 18.71 -23.40
N LEU A 14 51.75 17.44 -22.99
CA LEU A 14 50.56 16.63 -23.27
C LEU A 14 49.43 17.08 -22.35
N ALA A 15 48.50 17.89 -22.88
CA ALA A 15 47.29 18.27 -22.16
C ALA A 15 46.34 17.05 -22.10
N LEU A 16 46.29 16.36 -20.96
CA LEU A 16 45.22 15.42 -20.64
C LEU A 16 43.97 16.24 -20.29
N LEU A 17 43.06 16.39 -21.24
CA LEU A 17 41.71 16.88 -21.01
C LEU A 17 40.94 15.83 -20.19
N GLY A 18 41.09 15.87 -18.87
CA GLY A 18 40.22 15.17 -17.93
C GLY A 18 38.84 15.82 -17.95
N GLY A 19 37.93 15.27 -18.75
CA GLY A 19 36.52 15.66 -18.71
C GLY A 19 35.90 15.28 -17.37
N VAL A 20 35.68 16.26 -16.50
CA VAL A 20 34.81 16.09 -15.34
C VAL A 20 33.39 15.94 -15.86
N SER A 21 32.91 14.71 -15.96
CA SER A 21 31.49 14.46 -16.16
C SER A 21 30.77 14.81 -14.85
N VAL A 22 30.13 15.98 -14.83
CA VAL A 22 29.15 16.30 -13.80
C VAL A 22 28.00 15.32 -14.00
N VAL A 23 27.93 14.28 -13.16
CA VAL A 23 26.72 13.47 -13.05
C VAL A 23 25.68 14.37 -12.38
N THR A 24 24.91 15.08 -13.19
CA THR A 24 23.70 15.73 -12.71
C THR A 24 22.81 14.63 -12.15
N GLY A 25 22.52 14.69 -10.85
CA GLY A 25 21.55 13.81 -10.21
C GLY A 25 20.16 14.06 -10.77
N GLN A 26 19.87 13.49 -11.94
CA GLN A 26 18.50 13.30 -12.40
C GLN A 26 17.88 12.28 -11.45
N SER A 27 16.95 12.77 -10.62
CA SER A 27 16.01 11.90 -9.93
C SER A 27 15.42 10.97 -10.98
N ALA A 28 15.79 9.68 -10.93
CA ALA A 28 15.34 8.70 -11.90
C ALA A 28 13.82 8.71 -11.87
N ARG A 29 13.17 9.17 -12.95
CA ARG A 29 11.74 8.92 -13.12
C ARG A 29 11.56 7.41 -13.03
N ALA A 30 10.63 6.96 -12.18
CA ALA A 30 10.19 5.57 -12.17
C ALA A 30 9.94 5.13 -13.63
N ALA A 31 10.53 4.00 -14.03
CA ALA A 31 10.30 3.48 -15.37
C ALA A 31 8.83 3.08 -15.50
N THR A 32 8.25 3.25 -16.69
CA THR A 32 6.91 2.73 -16.96
C THR A 32 7.01 1.27 -17.38
N CYS A 33 6.13 0.42 -16.86
CA CYS A 33 6.06 -1.01 -17.20
C CYS A 33 4.62 -1.42 -17.49
N ASP A 34 4.44 -2.54 -18.18
CA ASP A 34 3.11 -3.11 -18.47
C ASP A 34 2.92 -4.54 -17.96
N GLY A 35 3.99 -5.18 -17.45
CA GLY A 35 3.99 -6.56 -16.97
C GLY A 35 3.89 -7.62 -18.07
N ALA A 36 3.68 -7.23 -19.32
CA ALA A 36 3.48 -8.11 -20.47
C ALA A 36 4.64 -8.01 -21.47
N SER A 37 4.89 -6.83 -22.02
CA SER A 37 6.03 -6.54 -22.90
C SER A 37 7.27 -6.09 -22.13
N ALA A 38 7.07 -5.47 -20.96
CA ALA A 38 8.12 -5.01 -20.06
C ALA A 38 7.81 -5.46 -18.63
N PRO A 39 8.63 -6.35 -18.02
CA PRO A 39 8.45 -6.76 -16.64
C PRO A 39 8.61 -5.56 -15.70
N CYS A 40 7.73 -5.46 -14.71
CA CYS A 40 7.79 -4.39 -13.72
C CYS A 40 8.80 -4.69 -12.61
N ALA A 41 9.51 -3.66 -12.17
CA ALA A 41 10.22 -3.61 -10.91
C ALA A 41 9.41 -2.89 -9.82
N ILE A 42 9.78 -3.10 -8.55
CA ILE A 42 9.20 -2.34 -7.44
C ILE A 42 9.59 -0.87 -7.56
N GLY A 43 8.60 0.01 -7.55
CA GLY A 43 8.76 1.45 -7.74
C GLY A 43 8.45 1.95 -9.14
N ASP A 44 8.29 1.06 -10.12
CA ASP A 44 7.90 1.44 -11.47
C ASP A 44 6.48 2.01 -11.52
N THR A 45 6.20 2.80 -12.56
CA THR A 45 4.85 3.25 -12.88
C THR A 45 4.13 2.15 -13.68
N GLY A 46 3.08 1.58 -13.11
CA GLY A 46 2.27 0.55 -13.77
C GLY A 46 1.25 1.12 -14.77
N PRO A 47 0.48 0.24 -15.45
CA PRO A 47 -0.52 0.63 -16.46
C PRO A 47 -1.58 1.60 -15.95
N GLY A 48 -1.91 1.54 -14.66
CA GLY A 48 -2.86 2.44 -14.02
C GLY A 48 -2.28 3.82 -13.69
N GLY A 49 -0.99 4.06 -13.96
CA GLY A 49 -0.27 5.23 -13.46
C GLY A 49 0.03 5.17 -11.97
N GLY A 50 -0.15 4.00 -11.35
CA GLY A 50 0.18 3.74 -9.96
C GLY A 50 1.65 3.32 -9.80
N VAL A 51 2.09 3.20 -8.55
CA VAL A 51 3.43 2.72 -8.21
C VAL A 51 3.37 1.23 -7.89
N VAL A 52 4.15 0.42 -8.62
CA VAL A 52 4.26 -1.02 -8.40
C VAL A 52 4.92 -1.29 -7.05
N PHE A 53 4.25 -2.04 -6.19
CA PHE A 53 4.73 -2.34 -4.83
C PHE A 53 4.84 -3.83 -4.53
N TYR A 54 4.34 -4.69 -5.42
CA TYR A 54 4.42 -6.13 -5.27
C TYR A 54 4.58 -6.84 -6.63
N ASP A 55 5.42 -7.88 -6.65
CA ASP A 55 5.54 -8.86 -7.74
C ASP A 55 5.43 -10.26 -7.12
N ALA A 56 4.48 -11.06 -7.60
CA ALA A 56 4.30 -12.46 -7.20
C ALA A 56 5.37 -13.42 -7.75
N GLY A 57 6.28 -12.93 -8.59
CA GLY A 57 7.32 -13.67 -9.31
C GLY A 57 6.78 -14.51 -10.48
N SER A 58 5.47 -14.73 -10.52
CA SER A 58 4.76 -15.49 -11.57
C SER A 58 3.29 -15.08 -11.60
N VAL A 59 2.65 -15.25 -12.76
CA VAL A 59 1.23 -14.94 -12.94
C VAL A 59 0.37 -15.80 -12.01
N LYS A 60 -0.53 -15.16 -11.27
CA LYS A 60 -1.57 -15.78 -10.45
C LYS A 60 -2.95 -15.49 -11.03
N ALA A 61 -3.98 -16.14 -10.50
CA ALA A 61 -5.37 -15.92 -10.93
C ALA A 61 -5.86 -14.47 -10.78
N TRP A 62 -5.21 -13.68 -9.91
CA TRP A 62 -5.52 -12.27 -9.68
C TRP A 62 -4.61 -11.30 -10.44
N GLY A 63 -3.58 -11.79 -11.15
CA GLY A 63 -2.49 -10.99 -11.74
C GLY A 63 -1.11 -11.42 -11.24
N ARG A 64 -0.06 -10.71 -11.66
CA ARG A 64 1.31 -10.90 -11.15
C ARG A 64 1.74 -9.73 -10.27
N TYR A 65 1.41 -8.52 -10.69
CA TYR A 65 1.85 -7.28 -10.06
C TYR A 65 0.71 -6.61 -9.32
N LEU A 66 1.07 -5.86 -8.28
CA LEU A 66 0.15 -4.90 -7.65
C LEU A 66 0.74 -3.50 -7.74
N GLU A 67 -0.10 -2.56 -8.16
CA GLU A 67 0.20 -1.12 -8.12
C GLU A 67 -0.71 -0.40 -7.13
N SER A 68 -0.16 0.60 -6.45
CA SER A 68 -0.88 1.51 -5.58
C SER A 68 -1.18 2.79 -6.35
N ALA A 69 -2.35 3.38 -6.14
CA ALA A 69 -2.61 4.74 -6.59
C ALA A 69 -1.49 5.69 -6.09
N PRO A 70 -1.08 6.68 -6.87
CA PRO A 70 0.00 7.60 -6.50
C PRO A 70 -0.40 8.41 -5.26
N ALA A 71 0.56 8.91 -4.50
CA ALA A 71 0.29 9.58 -3.22
C ALA A 71 -0.65 10.80 -3.33
N ASN A 72 -0.69 11.43 -4.49
CA ASN A 72 -1.54 12.57 -4.81
C ASN A 72 -2.85 12.19 -5.54
N TRP A 73 -3.27 10.92 -5.54
CA TRP A 73 -4.49 10.50 -6.25
C TRP A 73 -5.75 11.24 -5.77
N ASN A 74 -5.79 11.61 -4.49
CA ASN A 74 -6.77 12.52 -3.89
C ASN A 74 -6.38 12.95 -2.45
N THR A 75 -5.07 13.02 -2.14
CA THR A 75 -4.57 13.23 -0.76
C THR A 75 -5.21 12.26 0.24
N ASP A 76 -5.15 10.95 -0.06
CA ASP A 76 -5.79 9.84 0.70
C ASP A 76 -6.98 10.25 1.59
N PRO A 77 -8.22 10.20 1.08
CA PRO A 77 -9.38 10.64 1.84
C PRO A 77 -9.70 9.69 2.99
N TYR A 78 -10.26 10.26 4.06
CA TYR A 78 -10.85 9.49 5.16
C TYR A 78 -12.22 8.94 4.76
N TRP A 79 -12.42 7.64 4.92
CA TRP A 79 -13.71 6.99 4.70
C TRP A 79 -14.08 6.07 5.85
N ILE A 80 -15.38 5.97 6.11
CA ILE A 80 -15.90 4.90 6.96
C ILE A 80 -15.77 3.59 6.20
N TRP A 81 -15.36 2.53 6.90
CA TRP A 81 -15.19 1.22 6.26
C TRP A 81 -16.51 0.71 5.66
N CYS A 82 -17.59 0.83 6.43
CA CYS A 82 -18.96 0.48 6.04
C CYS A 82 -19.95 1.19 6.98
N ASP A 83 -20.73 2.16 6.49
CA ASP A 83 -21.65 2.97 7.33
C ASP A 83 -23.11 2.52 7.24
N LYS A 84 -23.40 1.27 7.63
CA LYS A 84 -24.80 0.80 7.73
C LYS A 84 -25.16 0.48 9.16
N GLY A 85 -25.62 1.52 9.87
CA GLY A 85 -26.40 1.37 11.08
C GLY A 85 -27.78 0.81 10.77
N LYS A 86 -28.05 -0.45 11.15
CA LYS A 86 -29.33 -1.00 11.65
C LYS A 86 -29.21 -2.52 11.79
N ALA A 87 -29.82 -3.06 12.84
CA ALA A 87 -29.79 -4.47 13.21
C ALA A 87 -29.94 -5.42 12.00
N GLY A 88 -29.03 -6.38 11.88
CA GLY A 88 -29.03 -7.37 10.79
C GLY A 88 -27.66 -7.76 10.24
N TYR A 89 -26.58 -7.04 10.57
CA TYR A 89 -25.22 -7.35 10.09
C TYR A 89 -24.45 -8.37 10.95
N ASP A 90 -25.15 -9.35 11.52
CA ASP A 90 -24.50 -10.49 12.20
C ASP A 90 -23.80 -11.46 11.20
N GLU A 91 -23.94 -11.25 9.89
CA GLU A 91 -23.13 -11.95 8.90
C GLU A 91 -21.87 -11.16 8.51
N ALA A 92 -20.73 -11.78 8.76
CA ALA A 92 -19.44 -11.37 8.23
C ALA A 92 -19.54 -11.08 6.72
N VAL A 93 -19.12 -9.90 6.23
CA VAL A 93 -18.76 -9.74 4.82
C VAL A 93 -17.58 -10.70 4.64
N LYS A 94 -17.86 -11.89 4.07
CA LYS A 94 -16.96 -13.05 4.00
C LYS A 94 -15.74 -12.77 3.11
N THR A 95 -14.89 -11.88 3.60
CA THR A 95 -13.70 -11.37 2.95
C THR A 95 -12.50 -12.22 3.33
N GLY A 96 -11.53 -12.27 2.43
CA GLY A 96 -10.23 -12.91 2.65
C GLY A 96 -9.19 -11.90 3.16
N THR A 97 -8.08 -12.42 3.69
CA THR A 97 -6.91 -11.63 4.11
C THR A 97 -5.75 -11.70 3.14
N ALA A 98 -5.72 -12.70 2.28
CA ALA A 98 -4.57 -13.03 1.44
C ALA A 98 -4.31 -12.02 0.32
N ILE A 99 -3.09 -12.04 -0.20
CA ILE A 99 -2.72 -11.31 -1.42
C ILE A 99 -3.61 -11.81 -2.58
N GLY A 100 -4.12 -10.88 -3.39
CA GLY A 100 -5.04 -11.17 -4.49
C GLY A 100 -6.51 -11.21 -4.12
N THR A 101 -6.86 -11.08 -2.84
CA THR A 101 -8.27 -11.10 -2.40
C THR A 101 -8.92 -9.72 -2.38
N GLY A 102 -8.16 -8.63 -2.47
CA GLY A 102 -8.68 -7.28 -2.29
C GLY A 102 -9.78 -6.90 -3.29
N ALA A 103 -9.64 -7.30 -4.57
CA ALA A 103 -10.64 -7.04 -5.60
C ALA A 103 -11.98 -7.73 -5.30
N ALA A 104 -11.93 -9.02 -4.92
CA ALA A 104 -13.12 -9.78 -4.56
C ALA A 104 -13.77 -9.24 -3.28
N ASN A 105 -12.95 -8.90 -2.27
CA ASN A 105 -13.42 -8.30 -1.03
C ASN A 105 -14.13 -6.97 -1.27
N THR A 106 -13.55 -6.11 -2.10
CA THR A 106 -14.10 -4.78 -2.43
C THR A 106 -15.48 -4.92 -3.07
N LYS A 107 -15.68 -5.88 -3.97
CA LYS A 107 -17.00 -6.19 -4.56
C LYS A 107 -18.00 -6.64 -3.49
N LEU A 108 -17.57 -7.49 -2.55
CA LEU A 108 -18.43 -7.93 -1.44
C LEU A 108 -18.82 -6.76 -0.52
N ILE A 109 -17.86 -5.88 -0.18
CA ILE A 109 -18.12 -4.69 0.65
C ILE A 109 -19.05 -3.72 -0.06
N ILE A 110 -18.86 -3.43 -1.35
CA ILE A 110 -19.76 -2.51 -2.07
C ILE A 110 -21.18 -3.09 -2.16
N LYS A 111 -21.31 -4.40 -2.40
CA LYS A 111 -22.62 -5.08 -2.38
C LYS A 111 -23.30 -4.95 -1.01
N ALA A 112 -22.51 -5.08 0.05
CA ALA A 112 -22.93 -5.02 1.44
C ALA A 112 -23.31 -3.59 1.91
N CYS A 113 -22.39 -2.66 1.68
CA CYS A 113 -22.30 -1.34 2.31
C CYS A 113 -22.67 -0.21 1.37
N GLY A 114 -22.73 -0.45 0.05
CA GLY A 114 -22.89 0.60 -0.96
C GLY A 114 -21.57 1.28 -1.33
N LYS A 115 -21.67 2.27 -2.22
CA LYS A 115 -20.51 3.02 -2.73
C LYS A 115 -20.02 4.10 -1.75
N ASP A 116 -20.84 4.47 -0.77
CA ASP A 116 -20.47 5.38 0.33
C ASP A 116 -19.71 4.60 1.42
N SER A 117 -18.60 3.99 1.02
CA SER A 117 -17.74 3.15 1.86
C SER A 117 -16.29 3.28 1.42
N ALA A 118 -15.35 2.88 2.27
CA ALA A 118 -13.93 2.82 1.90
C ALA A 118 -13.67 2.01 0.62
N ALA A 119 -14.40 0.90 0.45
CA ALA A 119 -14.33 0.07 -0.75
C ALA A 119 -14.89 0.80 -1.99
N GLY A 120 -16.02 1.47 -1.83
CA GLY A 120 -16.61 2.27 -2.89
C GLY A 120 -15.71 3.41 -3.35
N ALA A 121 -15.13 4.16 -2.40
CA ALA A 121 -14.16 5.22 -2.67
C ALA A 121 -12.92 4.71 -3.42
N ALA A 122 -12.33 3.60 -2.99
CA ALA A 122 -11.20 3.00 -3.68
C ALA A 122 -11.56 2.58 -5.11
N SER A 123 -12.73 1.94 -5.30
CA SER A 123 -13.20 1.48 -6.61
C SER A 123 -13.64 2.59 -7.56
N ALA A 124 -13.86 3.81 -7.04
CA ALA A 124 -14.24 4.97 -7.83
C ALA A 124 -13.04 5.63 -8.52
N TYR A 125 -11.81 5.31 -8.09
CA TYR A 125 -10.61 5.82 -8.74
C TYR A 125 -10.49 5.35 -10.20
N ARG A 126 -10.00 6.24 -11.07
CA ARG A 126 -9.89 6.05 -12.53
C ARG A 126 -8.49 6.32 -13.07
N GLY A 127 -7.45 6.05 -12.27
CA GLY A 127 -6.07 6.14 -12.72
C GLY A 127 -5.85 5.29 -13.98
N GLY A 128 -5.13 5.84 -14.97
CA GLY A 128 -4.89 5.17 -16.26
C GLY A 128 -6.14 4.94 -17.11
N SER A 129 -7.27 5.60 -16.80
CA SER A 129 -8.59 5.32 -17.38
C SER A 129 -9.12 3.90 -17.08
N LEU A 130 -8.62 3.26 -16.03
CA LEU A 130 -8.99 1.90 -15.63
C LEU A 130 -10.06 1.91 -14.53
N SER A 131 -10.85 0.84 -14.44
CA SER A 131 -12.01 0.74 -13.52
C SER A 131 -11.94 -0.44 -12.55
N ASP A 132 -10.84 -1.17 -12.54
CA ASP A 132 -10.57 -2.36 -11.75
C ASP A 132 -9.75 -2.06 -10.47
N TRP A 133 -9.71 -0.79 -10.05
CA TRP A 133 -9.15 -0.36 -8.76
C TRP A 133 -9.99 -0.86 -7.58
N TYR A 134 -9.34 -1.15 -6.45
CA TYR A 134 -9.99 -1.74 -5.28
C TYR A 134 -9.31 -1.37 -3.96
N LEU A 135 -9.98 -1.63 -2.83
CA LEU A 135 -9.42 -1.45 -1.49
C LEU A 135 -8.54 -2.68 -1.14
N PRO A 136 -7.26 -2.50 -0.76
CA PRO A 136 -6.32 -3.61 -0.58
C PRO A 136 -6.75 -4.55 0.54
N SER A 137 -6.53 -5.86 0.39
CA SER A 137 -6.68 -6.83 1.48
C SER A 137 -5.66 -6.57 2.59
N LYS A 138 -5.83 -7.24 3.73
CA LYS A 138 -4.91 -7.17 4.87
C LYS A 138 -3.45 -7.38 4.45
N LEU A 139 -3.16 -8.46 3.72
CA LEU A 139 -1.78 -8.76 3.34
C LEU A 139 -1.27 -7.85 2.22
N GLU A 140 -2.13 -7.37 1.32
CA GLU A 140 -1.75 -6.38 0.30
C GLU A 140 -1.38 -5.03 0.95
N LEU A 141 -2.17 -4.59 1.92
CA LEU A 141 -1.90 -3.36 2.67
C LEU A 141 -0.61 -3.48 3.51
N ASN A 142 -0.32 -4.68 4.04
CA ASN A 142 0.96 -4.93 4.70
C ASN A 142 2.14 -4.82 3.71
N GLN A 143 2.00 -5.30 2.48
CA GLN A 143 3.04 -5.11 1.44
C GLN A 143 3.23 -3.62 1.11
N MET A 144 2.15 -2.84 1.03
CA MET A 144 2.25 -1.38 0.90
C MET A 144 3.02 -0.76 2.08
N TYR A 145 2.77 -1.20 3.31
CA TYR A 145 3.51 -0.71 4.49
C TYR A 145 5.00 -1.06 4.45
N VAL A 146 5.35 -2.28 4.04
CA VAL A 146 6.75 -2.70 3.85
C VAL A 146 7.44 -1.86 2.75
N ARG A 147 6.68 -1.40 1.76
CA ARG A 147 7.15 -0.54 0.66
C ARG A 147 6.73 0.93 0.80
N ARG A 148 6.40 1.38 2.01
CA ARG A 148 5.71 2.65 2.23
C ARG A 148 6.44 3.85 1.64
N THR A 149 7.78 3.89 1.71
CA THR A 149 8.57 4.96 1.10
C THR A 149 8.47 4.98 -0.43
N VAL A 150 8.43 3.80 -1.06
CA VAL A 150 8.30 3.64 -2.52
C VAL A 150 6.94 4.13 -3.00
N VAL A 151 5.86 3.77 -2.30
CA VAL A 151 4.51 4.20 -2.65
C VAL A 151 4.17 5.61 -2.14
N GLY A 152 5.12 6.34 -1.54
CA GLY A 152 4.89 7.70 -1.02
C GLY A 152 3.98 7.76 0.21
N LEU A 153 3.96 6.69 1.02
CA LEU A 153 3.40 6.61 2.36
C LEU A 153 4.52 6.89 3.39
N VAL A 154 4.90 8.16 3.54
CA VAL A 154 5.95 8.57 4.47
C VAL A 154 5.37 9.27 5.70
N ASP A 155 5.98 9.02 6.87
CA ASP A 155 5.60 9.67 8.12
C ASP A 155 5.87 11.19 8.03
N GLY A 156 4.95 12.02 8.54
CA GLY A 156 5.12 13.49 8.57
C GLY A 156 3.92 14.30 8.11
N ILE A 157 2.85 13.65 7.63
CA ILE A 157 1.54 14.29 7.49
C ILE A 157 0.87 14.26 8.87
N THR A 158 0.53 15.43 9.40
CA THR A 158 -0.14 15.59 10.69
C THR A 158 -1.49 14.83 10.68
N GLY A 159 -1.71 13.91 11.64
CA GLY A 159 -2.98 13.16 11.79
C GLY A 159 -2.84 11.63 11.96
N ASP A 160 -3.97 10.94 12.10
CA ASP A 160 -4.08 9.46 12.17
C ASP A 160 -3.67 8.83 10.83
N GLN A 161 -2.41 8.43 10.68
CA GLN A 161 -1.91 7.73 9.48
C GLN A 161 -2.25 6.23 9.49
N THR A 162 -3.53 5.91 9.61
CA THR A 162 -4.01 4.53 9.60
C THR A 162 -4.88 4.30 8.37
N TYR A 163 -4.63 3.21 7.64
CA TYR A 163 -5.30 2.87 6.39
C TYR A 163 -6.23 1.69 6.56
N TRP A 164 -7.38 1.75 5.91
CA TRP A 164 -8.30 0.61 5.82
C TRP A 164 -7.78 -0.49 4.89
N SER A 165 -7.99 -1.73 5.29
CA SER A 165 -8.00 -2.87 4.36
C SER A 165 -9.44 -3.28 4.01
N SER A 166 -9.63 -4.04 2.94
CA SER A 166 -10.88 -4.70 2.58
C SER A 166 -11.09 -6.02 3.34
N SER A 167 -10.22 -6.38 4.27
CA SER A 167 -10.36 -7.59 5.07
C SER A 167 -11.14 -7.29 6.34
N GLN A 168 -12.34 -7.83 6.43
CA GLN A 168 -13.13 -7.82 7.66
C GLN A 168 -12.38 -8.57 8.76
N ALA A 169 -12.35 -8.00 9.96
CA ALA A 169 -11.89 -8.69 11.14
C ALA A 169 -13.07 -9.47 11.73
N ARG A 170 -12.94 -10.79 11.79
CA ARG A 170 -13.96 -11.64 12.39
C ARG A 170 -13.92 -11.47 13.92
N LYS A 171 -15.09 -11.62 14.57
CA LYS A 171 -15.15 -11.77 16.02
C LYS A 171 -14.23 -12.92 16.42
N ARG A 172 -13.26 -12.69 17.32
CA ARG A 172 -12.69 -13.80 18.10
C ARG A 172 -13.78 -14.23 19.09
N THR A 173 -14.49 -15.31 18.79
CA THR A 173 -15.24 -16.02 19.82
C THR A 173 -14.19 -16.61 20.77
N PRO A 174 -14.27 -16.42 22.10
CA PRO A 174 -13.28 -16.95 23.05
C PRO A 174 -13.12 -18.48 23.07
N THR A 175 -13.86 -19.22 22.26
CA THR A 175 -13.80 -20.69 22.18
C THR A 175 -13.99 -21.14 20.74
N ALA A 176 -12.90 -21.27 20.02
CA ALA A 176 -12.68 -22.27 18.98
C ALA A 176 -11.25 -22.03 18.49
N ASP A 177 -10.32 -22.80 19.07
CA ASP A 177 -8.98 -22.96 18.52
C ASP A 177 -9.12 -23.43 17.07
N LEU A 178 -8.95 -22.51 16.12
CA LEU A 178 -8.73 -22.87 14.72
C LEU A 178 -7.23 -23.13 14.57
N PRO A 179 -6.82 -24.31 14.05
CA PRO A 179 -5.42 -24.61 13.86
C PRO A 179 -4.84 -23.70 12.76
N GLY A 180 -3.91 -22.82 13.13
CA GLY A 180 -3.15 -21.98 12.19
C GLY A 180 -2.62 -20.64 12.71
N ASP A 181 -3.18 -20.11 13.81
CA ASP A 181 -2.83 -18.78 14.35
C ASP A 181 -2.18 -18.86 15.76
N GLU A 182 -1.14 -19.67 15.93
CA GLU A 182 -0.26 -19.60 17.11
C GLU A 182 0.87 -18.58 16.86
N PRO A 183 0.89 -17.41 17.52
CA PRO A 183 2.11 -16.64 17.65
C PRO A 183 2.95 -17.25 18.77
N THR A 184 4.09 -17.84 18.40
CA THR A 184 5.16 -18.21 19.33
C THR A 184 5.54 -17.00 20.18
N GLY A 185 5.25 -17.06 21.49
CA GLY A 185 5.83 -16.14 22.47
C GLY A 185 4.81 -15.50 23.42
N ARG A 186 4.70 -16.10 24.62
CA ARG A 186 4.16 -15.55 25.89
C ARG A 186 3.41 -14.21 25.78
N SER A 187 2.12 -14.30 25.46
CA SER A 187 1.15 -13.22 25.71
C SER A 187 0.75 -13.23 27.18
N ARG A 188 1.22 -12.24 27.97
CA ARG A 188 0.42 -11.79 29.11
C ARG A 188 -0.78 -11.05 28.53
N GLN A 189 -1.90 -11.75 28.43
CA GLN A 189 -3.21 -11.18 28.15
C GLN A 189 -3.47 -10.01 29.11
N ILE A 190 -3.32 -8.78 28.64
CA ILE A 190 -4.14 -7.67 29.14
C ILE A 190 -5.39 -7.67 28.28
N THR A 191 -6.28 -8.65 28.53
CA THR A 191 -7.68 -8.54 28.13
C THR A 191 -8.39 -7.72 29.21
N PRO A 192 -8.90 -6.51 28.93
CA PRO A 192 -9.99 -6.00 29.74
C PRO A 192 -11.11 -7.02 29.62
N ARG A 193 -11.60 -7.52 30.77
CA ARG A 193 -12.66 -8.53 30.84
C ARG A 193 -13.89 -8.05 30.03
N LEU A 194 -14.09 -8.58 28.83
CA LEU A 194 -15.37 -8.49 28.13
C LEU A 194 -16.31 -9.52 28.75
N ARG A 195 -16.73 -9.28 29.99
CA ARG A 195 -17.80 -10.05 30.65
C ARG A 195 -19.08 -9.26 30.48
N GLY A 196 -19.94 -9.74 29.57
CA GLY A 196 -21.31 -9.24 29.34
C GLY A 196 -21.40 -8.06 28.38
N LEU A 197 -21.45 -8.31 27.07
CA LEU A 197 -21.87 -7.30 26.09
C LEU A 197 -22.84 -7.90 25.07
N ALA A 198 -23.94 -7.18 24.89
CA ALA A 198 -25.14 -7.54 24.15
C ALA A 198 -24.94 -7.66 22.62
N LYS A 199 -25.99 -8.16 21.94
CA LYS A 199 -26.20 -8.01 20.49
C LYS A 199 -25.86 -6.57 20.06
N GLY A 200 -25.01 -6.39 19.04
CA GLY A 200 -24.67 -5.06 18.50
C GLY A 200 -23.19 -4.66 18.46
N VAL A 201 -22.25 -5.60 18.38
CA VAL A 201 -20.83 -5.24 18.19
C VAL A 201 -20.60 -4.71 16.76
N PRO A 202 -19.88 -3.58 16.56
CA PRO A 202 -19.42 -3.13 15.25
C PRO A 202 -18.85 -4.20 14.36
N VAL A 203 -19.14 -4.09 13.06
CA VAL A 203 -18.26 -4.69 12.07
C VAL A 203 -16.90 -4.01 12.17
N SER A 204 -15.86 -4.79 12.45
CA SER A 204 -14.48 -4.33 12.42
C SER A 204 -13.77 -4.82 11.17
N ALA A 205 -12.75 -4.08 10.77
CA ALA A 205 -11.88 -4.44 9.67
C ALA A 205 -10.42 -4.30 10.08
N TRP A 206 -9.55 -5.03 9.41
CA TRP A 206 -8.12 -4.83 9.61
C TRP A 206 -7.72 -3.46 9.06
N ALA A 207 -6.93 -2.75 9.86
CA ALA A 207 -6.33 -1.48 9.49
C ALA A 207 -4.82 -1.52 9.75
N GLN A 208 -4.08 -0.70 9.01
CA GLN A 208 -2.62 -0.62 9.08
C GLN A 208 -2.19 0.77 9.52
N GLN A 209 -1.53 0.88 10.66
CA GLN A 209 -0.92 2.12 11.13
C GLN A 209 0.49 2.26 10.55
N LEU A 210 0.80 3.42 9.96
CA LEU A 210 2.11 3.66 9.35
C LEU A 210 3.22 3.92 10.37
N THR A 211 2.91 4.61 11.47
CA THR A 211 3.94 5.05 12.44
C THR A 211 4.70 3.91 13.12
N ASN A 212 4.06 2.75 13.30
CA ASN A 212 4.64 1.60 14.01
C ASN A 212 4.41 0.26 13.29
N GLY A 213 3.78 0.27 12.10
CA GLY A 213 3.47 -0.95 11.38
C GLY A 213 2.40 -1.83 12.05
N LEU A 214 1.71 -1.34 13.07
CA LEU A 214 0.69 -2.11 13.76
C LEU A 214 -0.49 -2.39 12.83
N GLN A 215 -0.78 -3.68 12.65
CA GLN A 215 -1.96 -4.13 11.95
C GLN A 215 -2.95 -4.72 12.96
N GLN A 216 -4.14 -4.11 13.06
CA GLN A 216 -5.12 -4.48 14.08
C GLN A 216 -6.56 -4.32 13.59
N PRO A 217 -7.52 -5.08 14.15
CA PRO A 217 -8.93 -4.82 13.95
C PRO A 217 -9.31 -3.44 14.48
N VAL A 218 -10.02 -2.64 13.69
CA VAL A 218 -10.56 -1.34 14.09
C VAL A 218 -12.06 -1.31 13.83
N ALA A 219 -12.79 -0.74 14.78
CA ALA A 219 -14.21 -0.47 14.71
C ALA A 219 -14.44 1.03 14.91
N LYS A 220 -14.29 1.83 13.85
CA LYS A 220 -14.71 3.25 13.88
C LYS A 220 -16.16 3.35 13.39
N TRP A 221 -17.04 3.91 14.22
CA TRP A 221 -18.41 4.31 13.87
C TRP A 221 -18.51 5.84 13.81
N GLY A 222 -19.44 6.36 13.03
CA GLY A 222 -19.67 7.80 12.89
C GLY A 222 -18.61 8.51 12.04
N ALA A 223 -18.52 9.84 12.13
CA ALA A 223 -17.78 10.68 11.18
C ALA A 223 -16.24 10.46 11.11
N GLY A 224 -15.66 9.62 11.97
CA GLY A 224 -14.23 9.32 11.97
C GLY A 224 -13.89 8.14 11.06
N GLY A 225 -13.50 8.40 9.81
CA GLY A 225 -12.98 7.39 8.89
C GLY A 225 -11.51 7.01 9.16
N LEU A 226 -10.97 6.14 8.32
CA LEU A 226 -9.52 5.93 8.14
C LEU A 226 -9.15 6.20 6.68
N LEU A 227 -7.86 6.37 6.44
CA LEU A 227 -7.32 6.65 5.11
C LEU A 227 -7.59 5.49 4.15
N VAL A 228 -7.84 5.82 2.90
CA VAL A 228 -8.03 4.87 1.82
C VAL A 228 -7.01 5.14 0.75
N ARG A 229 -6.38 4.10 0.22
CA ARG A 229 -5.58 4.17 -0.99
C ARG A 229 -5.94 3.01 -1.93
N PRO A 230 -6.42 3.29 -3.16
CA PRO A 230 -6.72 2.26 -4.13
C PRO A 230 -5.47 1.49 -4.53
N VAL A 231 -5.66 0.20 -4.79
CA VAL A 231 -4.69 -0.67 -5.44
C VAL A 231 -5.32 -1.35 -6.65
N ARG A 232 -4.49 -1.86 -7.54
CA ARG A 232 -4.90 -2.59 -8.73
C ARG A 232 -3.94 -3.75 -8.97
N SER A 233 -4.45 -4.84 -9.51
CA SER A 233 -3.66 -6.00 -9.93
C SER A 233 -3.61 -6.10 -11.46
N PHE A 234 -2.49 -6.59 -11.99
CA PHE A 234 -2.30 -6.84 -13.42
C PHE A 234 -1.22 -7.90 -13.68
#